data_AF-A0A537ICW7-F1
#
_entry.id   AF-A0A537ICW7-F1
#
_cell.length_a   1.000
_cell.length_b   1.000
_cell.length_c   1.000
_cell.angle_alpha   90.00
_cell.angle_beta   90.00
_cell.angle_gamma   90.00
#
_symmetry.space_group_name_H-M   'P 1'
#
loop_
_entity.id
_entity.type
_entity.pdbx_description
1 polymer ?
#
loop_
_entity_poly.entity_id
_entity_poly.type
_entity_poly.pdbx_seq_one_letter_code
_entity_poly.pdbx_strand_id
1 'polypeptide(L)' 'MKNCPTCKAELGDEYSFCNTCGTPLFLAPIDASRSPVRKKRVTSILAYAGEMLADIIITILSGV' A
#
# COMPACT_ATOMS: atom_id res chain seq x y z
N MET A 1 -29.19 18.53 -11.39
CA MET A 1 -29.11 18.23 -9.95
C MET A 1 -28.84 16.74 -9.82
N LYS A 2 -27.93 16.32 -8.94
CA LYS A 2 -27.54 14.92 -8.77
C LYS A 2 -27.61 14.52 -7.30
N ASN A 3 -27.88 13.25 -7.03
CA ASN A 3 -27.89 12.72 -5.67
C ASN A 3 -26.56 12.05 -5.34
N CYS A 4 -26.10 12.21 -4.10
CA CYS A 4 -24.94 11.48 -3.62
C CYS A 4 -25.21 9.97 -3.61
N PRO A 5 -24.35 9.11 -4.20
CA PRO A 5 -24.55 7.66 -4.20
C PRO A 5 -24.41 7.03 -2.81
N THR A 6 -23.77 7.72 -1.86
CA THR A 6 -23.55 7.22 -0.49
C THR A 6 -24.68 7.60 0.46
N CYS A 7 -24.97 8.91 0.57
CA CYS A 7 -25.92 9.41 1.57
C CYS A 7 -27.25 9.89 0.98
N LYS A 8 -27.40 9.86 -0.36
CA LYS A 8 -28.60 10.30 -1.11
C LYS A 8 -28.95 11.79 -0.99
N ALA A 9 -28.09 12.60 -0.37
CA ALA A 9 -28.25 14.05 -0.35
C ALA A 9 -28.33 14.62 -1.78
N GLU A 10 -29.20 15.59 -1.98
CA GLU A 10 -29.34 16.36 -3.22
C GLU A 10 -28.22 17.39 -3.33
N LEU A 11 -27.46 17.37 -4.43
CA LEU A 11 -26.35 18.26 -4.69
C LEU A 11 -26.45 18.86 -6.10
N GLY A 12 -25.95 20.09 -6.24
CA GLY A 12 -25.77 20.72 -7.55
C GLY A 12 -24.74 19.95 -8.40
N ASP A 13 -24.83 20.07 -9.71
CA ASP A 13 -23.92 19.41 -10.66
C ASP A 13 -22.48 19.97 -10.56
N GLU A 14 -22.34 21.20 -10.05
CA GLU A 14 -21.08 21.90 -9.79
C GLU A 14 -20.22 21.30 -8.66
N TYR A 15 -20.82 20.50 -7.77
CA TYR A 15 -20.10 19.95 -6.62
C TYR A 15 -19.27 18.73 -7.02
N SER A 16 -17.96 18.79 -6.78
CA SER A 16 -17.04 17.65 -6.95
C SER A 16 -17.13 16.63 -5.81
N PHE A 17 -17.55 17.06 -4.62
CA PHE A 17 -17.67 16.25 -3.41
C PHE A 17 -19.02 16.49 -2.72
N CYS A 18 -19.50 15.50 -1.97
CA CYS A 18 -20.70 15.65 -1.17
C CYS A 18 -20.42 16.53 0.06
N ASN A 19 -21.14 17.64 0.22
CA ASN A 19 -21.03 18.52 1.39
C ASN A 19 -21.63 17.91 2.68
N THR A 20 -22.35 16.79 2.57
CA THR A 20 -22.96 16.10 3.72
C THR A 20 -22.08 14.98 4.26
N CYS A 21 -21.49 14.16 3.38
CA CYS A 21 -20.72 12.96 3.80
C CYS A 21 -19.28 12.92 3.29
N GLY A 22 -18.85 13.88 2.45
CA GLY A 22 -17.50 13.94 1.91
C GLY A 22 -17.21 12.98 0.74
N THR A 23 -18.16 12.14 0.30
CA THR A 23 -17.94 11.22 -0.83
C THR A 23 -17.65 12.00 -2.11
N PRO A 24 -16.60 11.66 -2.89
CA PRO A 24 -16.37 12.24 -4.20
C PRO A 24 -17.52 11.90 -5.15
N LEU A 25 -18.13 12.91 -5.74
CA LEU A 25 -19.24 12.75 -6.70
C LEU A 25 -18.73 12.54 -8.13
N PHE A 26 -17.45 12.77 -8.35
CA PHE A 26 -16.73 12.40 -9.55
C PHE A 26 -15.82 11.21 -9.22
N LEU A 27 -16.27 10.00 -9.49
CA LEU A 27 -15.37 8.86 -9.59
C LEU A 27 -14.60 9.04 -10.91
N ALA A 28 -13.48 9.77 -10.87
CA ALA A 28 -12.42 9.49 -11.83
C ALA A 28 -12.18 7.96 -11.77
N PRO A 29 -12.00 7.27 -12.91
CA PRO A 29 -11.74 5.84 -12.91
C PRO A 29 -10.69 5.56 -11.83
N ILE A 30 -11.13 4.88 -10.78
CA ILE A 30 -10.27 4.35 -9.74
C ILE A 30 -9.41 3.35 -10.49
N ASP A 31 -8.27 3.84 -11.00
CA ASP A 31 -7.21 2.99 -11.43
C ASP A 31 -6.93 2.11 -10.22
N ALA A 32 -7.33 0.85 -10.31
CA ALA A 32 -7.04 -0.19 -9.33
C ALA A 32 -5.52 -0.43 -9.19
N SER A 33 -4.69 0.47 -9.73
CA SER A 33 -3.32 0.74 -9.32
C SER A 33 -3.28 1.46 -7.96
N ARG A 34 -3.94 0.91 -6.94
CA ARG A 34 -3.38 1.02 -5.59
C ARG A 34 -2.12 0.16 -5.64
N SER A 35 -1.01 0.82 -5.99
CA SER A 35 0.33 0.21 -6.13
C SER A 35 0.52 -0.84 -5.03
N PRO A 36 0.94 -2.08 -5.35
CA PRO A 36 1.27 -3.03 -4.31
C PRO A 36 2.30 -2.35 -3.41
N VAL A 37 1.93 -2.16 -2.14
CA VAL A 37 2.81 -1.64 -1.10
C VAL A 37 4.13 -2.40 -1.24
N ARG A 38 5.19 -1.71 -1.67
CA ARG A 38 6.51 -2.28 -1.94
C ARG A 38 7.12 -2.75 -0.63
N LYS A 39 6.73 -3.95 -0.18
CA LYS A 39 7.36 -4.70 0.92
C LYS A 39 8.77 -5.12 0.50
N LYS A 40 9.72 -4.17 0.41
CA LYS A 40 11.13 -4.45 0.08
C LYS A 40 12.12 -4.07 1.19
N ARG A 41 11.67 -3.92 2.45
CA ARG A 41 12.61 -3.68 3.57
C ARG A 41 12.90 -4.90 4.43
N VAL A 42 12.04 -5.90 4.47
CA VAL A 42 12.23 -7.07 5.34
C VAL A 42 13.24 -8.08 4.77
N THR A 43 13.43 -8.13 3.45
CA THR A 43 14.33 -9.12 2.81
C THR A 43 15.82 -8.83 3.01
N SER A 44 16.23 -7.56 3.15
CA SER A 44 17.66 -7.25 3.33
C SER A 44 18.20 -7.67 4.70
N ILE A 45 17.42 -7.56 5.77
CA ILE A 45 17.92 -7.84 7.13
C ILE A 45 18.21 -9.34 7.33
N LEU A 46 17.42 -10.22 6.71
CA LEU A 46 17.64 -11.67 6.77
C LEU A 46 18.82 -12.17 5.94
N ALA A 47 19.25 -11.42 4.91
CA ALA A 47 20.40 -11.81 4.08
C ALA A 47 21.70 -11.75 4.90
N TYR A 48 21.94 -10.63 5.58
CA TYR A 48 23.17 -10.44 6.35
C TYR A 48 23.29 -11.40 7.56
N ALA A 49 22.16 -11.76 8.18
CA ALA A 49 22.15 -12.70 9.30
C ALA A 49 22.46 -14.15 8.88
N GLY A 50 22.10 -14.54 7.64
CA GLY A 50 22.41 -15.87 7.10
C GLY A 50 23.87 -16.02 6.70
N GLU A 51 24.48 -14.99 6.13
CA GLU A 51 25.88 -15.01 5.69
C GLU A 51 26.86 -15.17 6.85
N MET A 52 26.58 -14.53 8.01
CA MET A 52 27.44 -14.62 9.20
C MET A 52 27.49 -16.04 9.79
N LEU A 53 26.38 -16.79 9.72
CA LEU A 53 26.35 -18.17 10.20
C LEU A 53 27.12 -19.11 9.27
N ALA A 54 27.12 -18.86 7.96
CA ALA A 54 27.85 -19.69 7.00
C ALA A 54 29.37 -19.61 7.22
N ASP A 55 29.91 -18.41 7.47
CA ASP A 55 31.35 -18.22 7.71
C ASP A 55 31.84 -18.89 9.01
N ILE A 56 31.02 -18.79 10.08
CA ILE A 56 31.27 -19.48 11.35
C ILE A 56 31.25 -21.00 11.15
N ILE A 57 30.27 -21.53 10.43
CA ILE A 57 30.17 -22.97 10.15
C ILE A 57 31.37 -23.47 9.34
N ILE A 58 31.81 -22.72 8.32
CA ILE A 58 32.98 -23.06 7.51
C ILE A 58 34.24 -23.09 8.37
N THR A 59 34.41 -22.13 9.28
CA THR A 59 35.56 -22.08 10.19
C THR A 59 35.59 -23.30 11.12
N ILE A 60 34.45 -23.63 11.73
CA ILE A 60 34.32 -24.80 12.63
C ILE A 60 34.58 -26.11 11.89
N LEU A 61 34.06 -26.28 10.66
CA LEU A 61 34.25 -27.50 9.86
C LEU A 61 35.66 -27.62 9.27
N SER A 62 36.32 -26.50 8.99
CA SER A 62 37.68 -26.47 8.43
C SER A 62 38.77 -26.60 9.51
N GLY A 63 38.42 -26.46 10.79
CA GLY A 63 39.33 -26.68 11.91
C GLY A 63 40.50 -25.67 12.00
N VAL A 64 40.29 -24.44 11.53
CA VAL A 64 41.19 -23.29 11.74
C VAL A 64 40.97 -22.66 13.11
#